data_AF-A0A2I0N3Y0-F1
#
_entry.id   AF-A0A2I0N3Y0-F1
#
_cell.length_a   1.000
_cell.length_b   1.000
_cell.length_c   1.000
_cell.angle_alpha   90.00
_cell.angle_beta   90.00
_cell.angle_gamma   90.00
#
_symmetry.space_group_name_H-M   'P 1'
#
loop_
_entity.id
_entity.type
_entity.pdbx_description
1 polymer ?
#
loop_
_entity_poly.entity_id
_entity_poly.type
_entity_poly.pdbx_seq_one_letter_code
_entity_poly.pdbx_strand_id
1 'polypeptide(L)' 'ELKPLVRSRLREACLILAKGMGNYEAFTQSKYRPVAYLMRTKCKVVAESIGLPRDINVAKVVE' A
#
# COMPACT_ATOMS: atom_id res chain seq x y z
N GLU A 1 -17.06 -1.21 4.86
CA GLU A 1 -16.76 0.17 5.30
C GLU A 1 -15.81 0.19 6.51
N LEU A 2 -15.02 1.25 6.66
CA LEU A 2 -14.13 1.45 7.82
C LEU A 2 -14.89 2.07 9.00
N LYS A 3 -14.65 1.55 10.22
CA LYS A 3 -15.15 2.16 11.46
C LYS A 3 -14.64 3.61 11.61
N PRO A 4 -15.43 4.54 12.19
CA PRO A 4 -15.04 5.95 12.32
C PRO A 4 -13.68 6.17 12.97
N LEU A 5 -13.38 5.43 14.05
CA LEU A 5 -12.10 5.50 14.75
C LEU A 5 -10.92 5.17 13.83
N VAL A 6 -11.03 4.10 13.04
CA VAL A 6 -9.96 3.67 12.11
C VAL A 6 -9.73 4.72 11.04
N ARG A 7 -10.81 5.31 10.51
CA ARG A 7 -10.72 6.39 9.53
C ARG A 7 -10.00 7.62 10.09
N SER A 8 -10.24 7.99 11.35
CA SER A 8 -9.51 9.11 11.98
C SER A 8 -8.02 8.79 12.13
N ARG A 9 -7.69 7.59 12.63
CA ARG A 9 -6.29 7.18 12.80
C ARG A 9 -5.52 7.09 11.49
N LEU A 10 -6.16 6.70 10.38
CA LEU A 10 -5.53 6.73 9.06
C LEU A 10 -5.26 8.16 8.55
N ARG A 11 -6.07 9.15 8.95
CA ARG A 11 -5.83 10.57 8.58
C ARG A 11 -4.75 11.22 9.41
N GLU A 12 -4.63 10.83 10.68
CA GLU A 12 -3.67 11.40 11.64
C GLU A 12 -2.32 10.68 11.65
N ALA A 13 -2.21 9.52 10.98
CA ALA A 13 -0.99 8.73 10.95
C ALA A 13 0.16 9.50 10.28
N CYS A 14 1.31 9.55 10.94
CA CYS A 14 2.54 10.08 10.35
C CYS A 14 3.11 9.17 9.24
N LEU A 15 2.79 7.87 9.28
CA LEU A 15 3.14 6.89 8.26
C LEU A 15 2.18 5.71 8.33
N ILE A 16 1.75 5.22 7.17
CA ILE A 16 0.94 4.00 7.05
C ILE A 16 1.80 2.86 6.50
N LEU A 17 1.88 1.75 7.22
CA LEU A 17 2.55 0.53 6.75
C LEU A 17 1.54 -0.41 6.07
N ALA A 18 1.43 -0.31 4.75
CA ALA A 18 0.53 -1.13 3.94
C ALA A 18 1.19 -2.47 3.57
N LYS A 19 0.77 -3.57 4.20
CA LYS A 19 1.36 -4.89 3.95
C LYS A 19 0.59 -5.72 2.93
N GLY A 20 1.31 -6.30 1.97
CA GLY A 20 0.74 -7.20 0.96
C GLY A 20 0.04 -6.49 -0.21
N MET A 21 -0.23 -7.25 -1.28
CA MET A 21 -0.72 -6.71 -2.55
C MET A 21 -2.13 -6.13 -2.44
N GLY A 22 -3.04 -6.73 -1.67
CA GLY A 22 -4.40 -6.19 -1.49
C GLY A 22 -4.42 -4.82 -0.84
N ASN A 23 -3.52 -4.57 0.12
CA ASN A 23 -3.37 -3.23 0.69
C ASN A 23 -2.69 -2.27 -0.30
N TYR A 24 -1.72 -2.73 -1.09
CA TYR A 24 -1.16 -1.92 -2.17
C TYR A 24 -2.26 -1.45 -3.13
N GLU A 25 -3.11 -2.35 -3.61
CA GLU A 25 -4.20 -2.04 -4.53
C GLU A 25 -5.21 -1.06 -3.91
N ALA A 26 -5.64 -1.34 -2.67
CA ALA A 26 -6.61 -0.48 -1.97
C ALA A 26 -6.07 0.93 -1.67
N PHE A 27 -4.81 1.04 -1.22
CA PHE A 27 -4.24 2.33 -0.84
C PHE A 27 -3.71 3.13 -2.04
N THR A 28 -3.34 2.47 -3.15
CA THR A 28 -2.91 3.16 -4.38
C THR A 28 -4.01 4.07 -4.94
N GLN A 29 -5.27 3.67 -4.80
CA GLN A 29 -6.44 4.47 -5.20
C GLN A 29 -6.91 5.46 -4.11
N SER A 30 -6.29 5.43 -2.93
CA SER A 30 -6.70 6.25 -1.79
C SER A 30 -5.95 7.58 -1.72
N LYS A 31 -6.46 8.52 -0.92
CA LYS A 31 -5.79 9.81 -0.63
C LYS A 31 -4.87 9.77 0.60
N TYR A 32 -4.76 8.63 1.28
CA TYR A 32 -3.93 8.55 2.49
C TYR A 32 -2.46 8.51 2.11
N ARG A 33 -1.68 9.43 2.71
CA ARG A 33 -0.23 9.57 2.52
C ARG A 33 0.40 10.16 3.80
N PRO A 34 1.67 9.84 4.11
CA PRO A 34 2.56 8.93 3.36
C PRO A 34 2.29 7.45 3.66
N VAL A 35 2.55 6.58 2.68
CA VAL A 35 2.35 5.11 2.78
C VAL A 35 3.63 4.38 2.41
N ALA A 36 4.09 3.49 3.27
CA ALA A 36 5.12 2.50 2.96
C ALA A 36 4.47 1.16 2.62
N TYR A 37 4.67 0.71 1.38
CA TYR A 37 4.23 -0.58 0.89
C TYR A 37 5.29 -1.65 1.18
N LEU A 38 4.90 -2.66 1.95
CA LEU A 38 5.73 -3.84 2.26
C LEU A 38 5.05 -5.08 1.70
N MET A 39 5.52 -5.56 0.55
CA MET A 39 4.85 -6.66 -0.16
C MET A 39 5.83 -7.53 -0.96
N ARG A 40 5.33 -8.64 -1.51
CA ARG A 40 6.01 -9.46 -2.52
C ARG A 40 5.18 -9.46 -3.81
N THR A 41 5.81 -9.25 -4.96
CA THR A 41 5.14 -9.15 -6.28
C THR A 41 4.71 -10.52 -6.83
N LYS A 42 3.77 -11.20 -6.17
CA LYS A 42 3.32 -12.55 -6.58
C LYS A 42 2.39 -12.54 -7.81
N CYS A 43 1.83 -11.37 -8.14
CA CYS A 43 0.91 -11.17 -9.27
C CYS A 43 1.59 -10.34 -10.36
N LYS A 44 1.48 -10.79 -11.63
CA LYS A 44 2.05 -10.10 -12.80
C LYS A 44 1.50 -8.68 -12.94
N VAL A 45 0.19 -8.49 -12.82
CA VAL A 45 -0.47 -7.19 -12.97
C VAL A 45 0.03 -6.18 -11.93
N VAL A 46 0.17 -6.62 -10.67
CA VAL A 46 0.69 -5.77 -9.60
C VAL A 46 2.16 -5.43 -9.85
N ALA A 47 2.97 -6.40 -10.27
CA ALA A 47 4.39 -6.20 -10.60
C ALA A 47 4.58 -5.17 -11.73
N GLU A 48 3.79 -5.29 -12.79
CA GLU A 48 3.78 -4.33 -13.92
C GLU A 48 3.32 -2.94 -13.48
N SER A 49 2.28 -2.84 -12.64
CA SER A 49 1.77 -1.54 -12.17
C SER A 49 2.80 -0.71 -11.39
N ILE A 50 3.74 -1.37 -10.72
CA ILE A 50 4.83 -0.73 -9.96
C ILE A 50 6.14 -0.68 -10.76
N GLY A 51 6.18 -1.24 -11.97
CA GLY A 51 7.36 -1.31 -12.82
C GLY A 51 8.48 -2.20 -12.27
N LEU A 52 8.13 -3.28 -11.56
CA LEU A 52 9.09 -4.19 -10.94
C LEU A 52 8.93 -5.63 -11.45
N PRO A 53 9.98 -6.47 -11.35
CA PRO A 53 9.88 -7.90 -11.62
C PRO A 53 8.87 -8.63 -10.72
N ARG A 54 8.36 -9.77 -11.20
CA ARG A 54 7.57 -10.70 -10.39
C ARG A 54 8.46 -11.42 -9.37
N ASP A 55 7.86 -11.84 -8.27
CA ASP A 55 8.43 -12.70 -7.22
C ASP A 55 9.57 -12.09 -6.39
N ILE A 56 9.66 -10.77 -6.33
CA ILE A 56 10.61 -10.04 -5.47
C ILE A 56 9.92 -9.41 -4.25
N ASN A 57 10.69 -9.19 -3.18
CA ASN A 57 10.23 -8.40 -2.04
C ASN A 57 10.39 -6.91 -2.34
N VAL A 58 9.41 -6.11 -1.91
CA VAL A 58 9.31 -4.68 -2.16
C VAL A 58 9.11 -3.95 -0.84
N ALA A 59 9.94 -2.92 -0.65
CA ALA A 59 9.73 -1.86 0.33
C ALA A 59 9.76 -0.52 -0.43
N LYS A 60 8.60 0.14 -0.55
CA LYS A 60 8.47 1.42 -1.30
C LYS A 60 7.67 2.43 -0.50
N VAL A 61 8.21 3.62 -0.30
CA VAL A 61 7.48 4.75 0.29
C VAL A 61 6.88 5.59 -0.83
N VAL A 62 5.63 6.02 -0.66
CA VAL A 62 4.94 6.97 -1.53
C VAL A 62 4.31 8.04 -0.66
N GLU A 63 4.64 9.29 -0.96
CA GLU A 63 4.23 10.51 -0.27
C GLU A 63 3.23 11.30 -1.10
#